data_AF-A0A832XY49-F1
#
_entry.id   AF-A0A832XY49-F1
#
_cell.length_a   1.000
_cell.length_b   1.000
_cell.length_c   1.000
_cell.angle_alpha   90.00
_cell.angle_beta   90.00
_cell.angle_gamma   90.00
#
_symmetry.space_group_name_H-M   'P 1'
#
loop_
_entity.id
_entity.type
_entity.pdbx_description
1 polymer ?
#
loop_
_entity_poly.entity_id
_entity_poly.type
_entity_poly.pdbx_seq_one_letter_code
_entity_poly.pdbx_strand_id
1 'polypeptide(L)'
;MNTTEFNDRINNTSKSEIINLINALETNNGRGTDFQNHFSKKLAEKCSLKMIGSSDCHLGKDIATWATKFESEKIKTNKELIHQIINGNYSPVIINNP
;
A
#
# COMPACT_ATOMS: atom_id res chain seq x y z
N MET A 1 -8.16 -0.89 20.65
CA MET A 1 -8.99 -1.76 19.81
C MET A 1 -8.64 -3.18 20.14
N ASN A 2 -9.63 -4.02 20.48
CA ASN A 2 -9.39 -5.44 20.72
C ASN A 2 -9.35 -6.23 19.39
N THR A 3 -8.92 -7.49 19.44
CA THR A 3 -8.79 -8.34 18.24
C THR A 3 -10.12 -8.54 17.50
N THR A 4 -11.23 -8.65 18.23
CA THR A 4 -12.57 -8.80 17.64
C THR A 4 -12.96 -7.56 16.84
N GLU A 5 -12.87 -6.39 17.46
CA GLU A 5 -13.15 -5.10 16.82
C GLU A 5 -12.29 -4.86 15.58
N PHE A 6 -11.02 -5.25 15.63
CA PHE A 6 -10.10 -5.14 14.50
C PHE A 6 -10.54 -6.02 13.33
N ASN A 7 -10.84 -7.29 13.59
CA ASN A 7 -11.27 -8.25 12.57
C ASN A 7 -12.63 -7.86 11.99
N ASP A 8 -13.56 -7.36 12.80
CA ASP A 8 -14.87 -6.90 12.34
C ASP A 8 -14.73 -5.70 11.39
N ARG A 9 -13.83 -4.75 11.70
CA ARG A 9 -13.53 -3.64 10.79
C ARG A 9 -12.95 -4.13 9.47
N ILE A 10 -11.97 -5.03 9.50
CA ILE A 10 -11.41 -5.63 8.26
C ILE A 10 -12.53 -6.31 7.44
N ASN A 11 -13.38 -7.10 8.10
CA ASN A 11 -14.49 -7.80 7.44
C ASN A 11 -15.50 -6.84 6.82
N ASN A 12 -15.86 -5.76 7.52
CA ASN A 12 -16.81 -4.77 7.00
C ASN A 12 -16.21 -3.95 5.87
N THR A 13 -14.96 -3.49 6.01
CA THR A 13 -14.28 -2.73 4.95
C THR A 13 -14.05 -3.58 3.69
N SER A 14 -13.76 -4.87 3.83
CA SER A 14 -13.55 -5.78 2.69
C SER A 14 -14.78 -5.97 1.79
N LYS A 15 -15.97 -5.62 2.29
CA LYS A 15 -17.24 -5.68 1.53
C LYS A 15 -17.53 -4.41 0.74
N SER A 16 -16.73 -3.36 0.91
CA SER A 16 -16.93 -2.11 0.19
C SER A 16 -16.70 -2.29 -1.31
N GLU A 17 -17.58 -1.72 -2.14
CA GLU A 17 -17.46 -1.75 -3.60
C GLU A 17 -16.13 -1.16 -4.09
N ILE A 18 -15.55 -0.20 -3.34
CA ILE A 18 -14.28 0.43 -3.71
C ILE A 18 -13.13 -0.57 -3.84
N ILE A 19 -13.19 -1.69 -3.10
CA ILE A 19 -12.20 -2.77 -3.19
C ILE A 19 -12.11 -3.34 -4.60
N ASN A 20 -13.23 -3.37 -5.33
CA ASN A 20 -13.29 -3.86 -6.71
C ASN A 20 -12.89 -2.81 -7.76
N LEU A 21 -12.73 -1.54 -7.35
CA LEU A 21 -12.43 -0.43 -8.25
C LEU A 21 -10.95 -0.04 -8.26
N ILE A 22 -10.15 -0.53 -7.31
CA ILE A 22 -8.74 -0.19 -7.17
C ILE A 22 -7.82 -1.27 -7.76
N ASN A 23 -6.69 -0.85 -8.32
CA ASN A 23 -5.67 -1.78 -8.81
C ASN A 23 -4.71 -2.26 -7.72
N ALA A 24 -4.46 -1.42 -6.71
CA ALA A 24 -3.56 -1.69 -5.60
C ALA A 24 -3.96 -0.86 -4.37
N LEU A 25 -3.60 -1.34 -3.18
CA LEU A 25 -3.78 -0.66 -1.91
C LEU A 25 -2.43 -0.21 -1.35
N GLU A 26 -2.36 1.01 -0.83
CA GLU A 26 -1.19 1.44 -0.06
C GLU A 26 -1.21 0.80 1.32
N THR A 27 -0.20 -0.01 1.61
CA THR A 27 -0.05 -0.73 2.89
C THR A 27 1.09 -0.21 3.75
N ASN A 28 1.94 0.64 3.16
CA ASN A 28 3.17 1.13 3.75
C ASN A 28 3.31 2.62 3.43
N ASN A 29 2.65 3.44 4.24
CA ASN A 29 2.67 4.90 4.12
C ASN A 29 3.61 5.49 5.17
N GLY A 30 4.52 6.37 4.76
CA GLY A 30 5.50 7.05 5.62
C GLY A 30 4.92 7.95 6.72
N ARG A 31 3.68 8.42 6.53
CA ARG A 31 2.93 9.22 7.50
C ARG A 31 1.84 8.41 8.21
N GLY A 32 1.60 7.18 7.76
CA GLY A 32 0.70 6.23 8.40
C GLY A 32 1.27 5.73 9.71
N THR A 33 0.42 5.68 10.74
CA THR A 33 0.75 5.00 12.00
C THR A 33 0.93 3.49 11.77
N ASP A 34 1.64 2.82 12.68
CA ASP A 34 1.80 1.35 12.65
C ASP A 34 0.45 0.63 12.57
N PHE A 35 -0.56 1.14 13.29
CA PHE A 35 -1.91 0.59 13.24
C PHE A 35 -2.54 0.73 11.85
N GLN A 36 -2.42 1.90 11.20
CA GLN A 36 -2.97 2.12 9.86
C GLN A 36 -2.29 1.23 8.83
N ASN A 37 -0.96 1.17 8.83
CA ASN A 37 -0.20 0.31 7.92
C ASN A 37 -0.53 -1.18 8.16
N HIS A 38 -0.65 -1.60 9.42
CA HIS A 38 -1.07 -2.96 9.77
C HIS A 38 -2.49 -3.28 9.29
N PHE A 39 -3.43 -2.36 9.50
CA PHE A 39 -4.81 -2.52 9.03
C PHE A 39 -4.87 -2.64 7.50
N SER A 40 -4.22 -1.72 6.77
CA SER A 40 -4.18 -1.74 5.31
C SER A 40 -3.56 -3.03 4.78
N LYS A 41 -2.47 -3.51 5.39
CA LYS A 41 -1.85 -4.79 5.03
C LYS A 41 -2.81 -5.97 5.23
N LYS A 42 -3.51 -6.04 6.37
CA LYS A 42 -4.49 -7.10 6.63
C LYS A 42 -5.70 -7.05 5.69
N LEU A 43 -6.13 -5.85 5.32
CA LEU A 43 -7.19 -5.69 4.33
C LEU A 43 -6.74 -6.15 2.94
N ALA A 44 -5.54 -5.77 2.51
CA ALA A 44 -4.99 -6.21 1.24
C ALA A 44 -4.79 -7.74 1.18
N GLU A 45 -4.27 -8.35 2.26
CA GLU A 45 -4.16 -9.81 2.38
C GLU A 45 -5.52 -10.50 2.23
N LYS A 46 -6.56 -9.99 2.91
CA LYS A 46 -7.91 -10.56 2.85
C LYS A 46 -8.56 -10.43 1.48
N CYS A 47 -8.35 -9.31 0.80
CA CYS A 47 -8.96 -8.99 -0.49
C CYS A 47 -8.09 -9.41 -1.69
N SER A 48 -6.95 -10.07 -1.45
CA SER A 48 -5.96 -10.42 -2.48
C SER A 48 -5.53 -9.21 -3.34
N LEU A 49 -5.41 -8.04 -2.71
CA LEU A 49 -5.01 -6.80 -3.39
C LEU A 49 -3.49 -6.69 -3.48
N LYS A 50 -3.03 -6.11 -4.58
CA LYS A 50 -1.62 -5.72 -4.73
C LYS A 50 -1.28 -4.61 -3.73
N MET A 51 -0.06 -4.62 -3.22
CA MET A 51 0.38 -3.73 -2.14
C MET A 51 1.44 -2.75 -2.66
N ILE A 52 1.26 -1.46 -2.38
CA ILE A 52 2.24 -0.41 -2.68
C ILE A 52 2.67 0.30 -1.40
N GLY A 53 3.81 0.98 -1.47
CA GLY A 53 4.30 1.86 -0.42
C GLY A 53 4.69 3.23 -0.98
N SER A 54 4.43 4.28 -0.20
CA SER A 54 4.80 5.67 -0.49
C SER A 54 5.29 6.38 0.78
N SER A 55 6.14 7.37 0.58
CA SER A 55 6.54 8.28 1.65
C SER A 55 5.41 9.22 2.08
N ASP A 56 4.47 9.52 1.16
CA ASP A 56 3.49 10.60 1.32
C ASP A 56 4.14 11.92 1.78
N CYS A 57 5.30 12.23 1.20
CA CYS A 57 6.20 13.25 1.69
C CYS A 57 5.62 14.67 1.62
N HIS A 58 5.56 15.36 2.76
CA HIS A 58 5.21 16.78 2.86
C HIS A 58 6.37 17.63 3.41
N LEU A 59 7.30 17.00 4.14
CA LEU A 59 8.49 17.61 4.73
C LEU A 59 9.74 16.84 4.32
N GLY A 60 10.92 17.48 4.35
CA GLY A 60 12.18 16.82 3.96
C GLY A 60 12.49 15.53 4.74
N LYS A 61 12.07 15.46 6.02
CA LYS A 61 12.20 14.25 6.85
C LYS A 61 11.31 13.08 6.40
N ASP A 62 10.28 13.34 5.60
CA ASP A 62 9.35 12.32 5.13
C ASP A 62 9.91 11.60 3.88
N ILE A 63 10.93 12.17 3.23
CA ILE A 63 11.53 11.64 1.99
C ILE A 63 12.07 10.23 2.23
N ALA A 64 11.70 9.32 1.32
CA ALA A 64 12.24 7.97 1.23
C ALA A 64 12.09 7.16 2.54
N THR A 65 10.98 7.29 3.24
CA THR A 65 10.60 6.35 4.32
C THR A 65 10.16 5.01 3.74
N TRP A 66 9.14 5.03 2.88
CA TRP A 66 8.68 3.88 2.08
C TRP A 66 8.71 4.18 0.58
N ALA A 67 8.88 3.12 -0.20
CA ALA A 67 8.77 3.17 -1.66
C ALA A 67 8.15 1.88 -2.21
N THR A 68 7.78 1.90 -3.50
CA THR A 68 7.39 0.71 -4.25
C THR A 68 8.54 0.27 -5.14
N LYS A 69 9.11 -0.90 -4.88
CA LYS A 69 10.16 -1.52 -5.71
C LYS A 69 9.49 -2.29 -6.84
N PHE A 70 9.70 -1.84 -8.08
CA PHE A 70 9.30 -2.57 -9.28
C PHE A 70 10.42 -3.50 -9.71
N GLU A 71 10.08 -4.71 -10.16
CA GLU A 71 11.06 -5.66 -10.71
C GLU A 71 11.37 -5.38 -12.20
N SER A 72 10.67 -4.43 -12.82
CA SER A 72 10.92 -4.00 -14.20
C SER A 72 12.12 -3.05 -14.27
N GLU A 73 13.01 -3.26 -15.25
CA GLU A 73 14.25 -2.48 -15.37
C GLU A 73 14.02 -1.00 -15.72
N LYS A 74 12.94 -0.64 -16.40
CA LYS A 74 12.71 0.74 -16.89
C LYS A 74 11.24 1.13 -16.88
N ILE A 75 10.91 2.10 -16.04
CA ILE A 75 9.64 2.85 -16.07
C ILE A 75 10.01 4.30 -16.38
N LYS A 76 9.67 4.79 -17.57
CA LYS A 76 10.00 6.12 -18.07
C LYS A 76 8.79 7.02 -18.25
N THR A 77 7.60 6.43 -18.30
CA THR A 77 6.34 7.16 -18.55
C THR A 77 5.27 6.76 -17.53
N ASN A 78 4.29 7.65 -17.35
CA ASN A 78 3.13 7.35 -16.50
C ASN A 78 2.33 6.14 -17.02
N LYS A 79 2.27 5.95 -18.34
CA LYS A 79 1.59 4.79 -18.94
C LYS A 79 2.28 3.48 -18.56
N GLU A 80 3.60 3.45 -18.59
CA GLU A 80 4.39 2.30 -18.13
C GLU A 80 4.21 2.08 -16.63
N LEU A 81 4.22 3.14 -15.82
CA LEU A 81 3.98 3.05 -14.38
C LEU A 81 2.61 2.44 -14.07
N ILE A 82 1.55 2.96 -14.70
CA ILE A 82 0.18 2.43 -14.55
C ILE A 82 0.13 0.97 -14.98
N HIS A 83 0.77 0.61 -16.09
CA HIS A 83 0.83 -0.78 -16.55
C HIS A 83 1.52 -1.70 -15.54
N GLN A 84 2.63 -1.26 -14.94
CA GLN A 84 3.32 -2.04 -13.90
C GLN A 84 2.45 -2.20 -12.65
N ILE A 85 1.77 -1.14 -12.20
CA ILE A 85 0.81 -1.18 -11.08
C ILE A 85 -0.31 -2.19 -11.38
N ILE A 86 -0.87 -2.16 -12.58
CA ILE A 86 -1.92 -3.10 -13.00
C ILE A 86 -1.38 -4.54 -13.05
N ASN A 87 -0.12 -4.78 -13.41
CA ASN A 87 0.42 -6.15 -13.50
C ASN A 87 0.81 -6.75 -12.14
N GLY A 88 1.17 -5.94 -11.14
CA GLY A 88 1.41 -6.42 -9.77
C GLY A 88 2.82 -6.94 -9.48
N ASN A 89 3.79 -6.77 -10.38
CA ASN A 89 5.15 -7.24 -10.16
C ASN A 89 6.01 -6.20 -9.43
N TYR A 90 5.70 -5.98 -8.16
CA TYR A 90 6.37 -5.02 -7.29
C TYR A 90 6.08 -5.33 -5.82
N SER A 91 6.82 -4.69 -4.91
CA SER A 91 6.58 -4.79 -3.48
C SER A 91 6.87 -3.47 -2.76
N PRO A 92 6.18 -3.18 -1.64
CA PRO A 92 6.56 -2.08 -0.76
C PRO A 92 7.90 -2.40 -0.09
N VAL A 93 8.82 -1.44 -0.07
CA VAL A 93 10.12 -1.55 0.56
C VAL A 93 10.38 -0.35 1.47
N ILE A 94 11.05 -0.60 2.59
CA ILE A 94 11.58 0.46 3.43
C ILE A 94 12.88 0.97 2.79
N ILE A 95 13.02 2.28 2.66
CA ILE A 95 14.24 2.88 2.09
C ILE A 95 15.09 3.47 3.21
N ASN A 96 14.48 4.26 4.08
CA ASN A 96 15.08 4.73 5.33
C ASN A 96 14.21 4.27 6.50
N ASN A 97 14.87 3.70 7.51
CA ASN A 97 14.22 3.43 8.79
C ASN A 97 14.11 4.79 9.51
N PRO A 98 12.90 5.33 9.77
CA PRO A 98 12.74 6.54 10.55
C PRO A 98 13.26 6.37 11.99
#